data_AF-A0A2V6BBJ3-F1
#
_entry.id   AF-A0A2V6BBJ3-F1
#
_cell.length_a   1.000
_cell.length_b   1.000
_cell.length_c   1.000
_cell.angle_alpha   90.00
_cell.angle_beta   90.00
_cell.angle_gamma   90.00
#
_symmetry.space_group_name_H-M   'P 1'
#
loop_
_entity.id
_entity.type
_entity.pdbx_description
1 polymer ?
#
loop_
_entity_poly.entity_id
_entity_poly.type
_entity_poly.pdbx_seq_one_letter_code
_entity_poly.pdbx_strand_id
1 'polypeptide(L)'
;MGTGNYDTTFKKAISLKKSFPIARKWRKTRKVEIKTASYRAGKLLTKLMFAGVARVHLVEHENANRTGGFLLAANHISHFDPFLISLAVRRKIDWMTMAEFFRFSVLGFFLRAIDAFPAERDRADRKTIRTAIERLKGGRVVGLFPEGGIRDGVRSLLEGAPLRPGAATLAHIAGVPILPCVILGSDRLYSIKQWLPLRRTPIWIAFGNPISHFPELPKLQARERIESELAAQFKNLYARLQQTFRLTTDDLPHPPRERFEVRGHVRALKSGDVSPHSKIARFAASRIDGFLCASMNLLQSRHRLNGSSRAEMERYVVECERLTAQEYYAAPDDVDLAKAFGDGRATIAWRSPIKTQFPANNIARADFFRCAQGTNAPTVFLLHALMSTSPIGHRRYAEYFNELGWNACFLHLPYHFSRVPRGYWNGELAITCDLIRNAEGLRQGVIEVRQVMGALRERGCREFGVLATSYGGWIGALLAMVERDLGFVALMAPIVNIEHAIWASPAARLIRRELHRANIEQSLVARHFHLSSPLHNQPLCDCARVLFASGEFDSIAPAEQIEAIQRKWRGSELLRIRQGHFGYWMMRETIARLKERGDL
;
A
#
# COMPACT_ATOMS: atom_id res chain seq x y z
N MET A 1 35.74 79.68 16.29
CA MET A 1 35.49 80.75 15.28
C MET A 1 35.31 80.03 13.94
N GLY A 2 34.24 80.13 13.18
CA GLY A 2 32.96 80.83 13.26
C GLY A 2 32.19 80.49 11.97
N THR A 3 30.86 80.55 12.03
CA THR A 3 29.90 80.91 10.94
C THR A 3 29.90 80.07 9.65
N GLY A 4 28.81 79.53 9.11
CA GLY A 4 27.42 80.00 9.11
C GLY A 4 26.90 79.81 7.68
N ASN A 5 25.71 79.19 7.54
CA ASN A 5 24.90 79.07 6.32
C ASN A 5 24.88 80.35 5.48
N TYR A 6 24.68 80.25 4.17
CA TYR A 6 23.51 80.88 3.55
C TYR A 6 23.15 80.20 2.21
N ASP A 7 21.90 79.82 2.19
CA ASP A 7 21.11 79.19 1.15
C ASP A 7 20.55 80.26 0.19
N THR A 8 19.92 79.76 -0.86
CA THR A 8 18.82 80.36 -1.65
C THR A 8 19.25 81.13 -2.92
N THR A 9 19.05 80.58 -4.12
CA THR A 9 17.79 80.40 -4.90
C THR A 9 17.82 81.30 -6.16
N PHE A 10 17.11 81.12 -7.28
CA PHE A 10 15.80 80.52 -7.51
C PHE A 10 15.49 80.44 -9.03
N LYS A 11 14.66 79.43 -9.39
CA LYS A 11 13.57 79.44 -10.42
C LYS A 11 14.02 79.36 -11.89
N LYS A 12 13.40 78.55 -12.77
CA LYS A 12 12.00 78.08 -12.96
C LYS A 12 12.05 77.02 -14.09
N ALA A 13 11.17 76.03 -14.31
CA ALA A 13 9.77 75.74 -13.92
C ALA A 13 9.49 74.22 -14.23
N ILE A 14 8.86 73.43 -13.32
CA ILE A 14 7.42 72.98 -13.33
C ILE A 14 7.11 72.01 -14.52
N SER A 15 6.53 70.79 -14.45
CA SER A 15 5.82 69.99 -13.44
C SER A 15 5.38 68.61 -14.03
N LEU A 16 5.12 67.61 -13.15
CA LEU A 16 4.22 66.42 -13.28
C LEU A 16 4.72 65.02 -13.76
N LYS A 17 4.97 64.15 -12.75
CA LYS A 17 4.43 62.78 -12.45
C LYS A 17 4.77 61.50 -13.26
N LYS A 18 5.17 60.46 -12.48
CA LYS A 18 5.14 58.96 -12.64
C LYS A 18 6.24 58.34 -13.54
N SER A 19 7.04 57.33 -13.14
CA SER A 19 6.66 55.90 -12.99
C SER A 19 7.86 55.00 -12.57
N PHE A 20 7.53 53.82 -12.03
CA PHE A 20 8.27 52.61 -11.59
C PHE A 20 9.66 52.18 -12.15
N PRO A 21 10.41 51.31 -11.42
CA PRO A 21 11.76 50.82 -11.76
C PRO A 21 11.78 49.43 -12.44
N ILE A 22 12.71 49.19 -13.38
CA ILE A 22 12.92 47.85 -13.99
C ILE A 22 14.41 47.53 -14.26
N ALA A 23 14.80 46.37 -13.71
CA ALA A 23 15.73 45.32 -14.19
C ALA A 23 17.25 45.51 -14.35
N ARG A 24 17.99 44.70 -13.59
CA ARG A 24 18.77 43.48 -14.01
C ARG A 24 19.55 43.04 -12.75
N LYS A 25 19.79 41.77 -12.39
CA LYS A 25 20.02 40.55 -13.15
C LYS A 25 19.98 39.36 -12.15
N TRP A 26 18.97 38.50 -12.18
CA TRP A 26 19.01 37.18 -11.51
C TRP A 26 18.95 36.09 -12.59
N ARG A 27 20.10 35.49 -12.89
CA ARG A 27 20.25 34.37 -13.82
C ARG A 27 19.95 33.07 -13.08
N LYS A 28 18.66 32.69 -12.98
CA LYS A 28 18.19 31.34 -12.58
C LYS A 28 16.94 30.93 -13.37
N THR A 29 17.02 30.96 -14.69
CA THR A 29 16.00 30.40 -15.60
C THR A 29 16.54 29.10 -16.19
N ARG A 30 16.11 27.96 -15.62
CA ARG A 30 16.10 26.60 -16.24
C ARG A 30 15.41 25.54 -15.38
N LYS A 31 15.14 25.77 -14.08
CA LYS A 31 14.41 24.82 -13.20
C LYS A 31 12.89 25.08 -13.08
N VAL A 32 12.39 26.27 -13.44
CA VAL A 32 10.96 26.62 -13.29
C VAL A 32 10.12 26.06 -14.44
N GLU A 33 10.62 26.04 -15.68
CA GLU A 33 9.89 25.55 -16.86
C GLU A 33 9.61 24.04 -16.83
N ILE A 34 10.56 23.22 -16.38
CA ILE A 34 10.43 21.75 -16.38
C ILE A 34 9.27 21.30 -15.47
N LYS A 35 9.08 21.97 -14.31
CA LYS A 35 7.98 21.68 -13.39
C LYS A 35 6.62 22.07 -13.97
N THR A 36 6.56 23.11 -14.79
CA THR A 36 5.31 23.54 -15.46
C THR A 36 4.92 22.58 -16.57
N ALA A 37 5.88 22.04 -17.33
CA ALA A 37 5.62 21.04 -18.36
C ALA A 37 5.15 19.71 -17.76
N SER A 38 5.81 19.21 -16.70
CA SER A 38 5.39 17.99 -15.99
C SER A 38 4.01 18.15 -15.35
N TYR A 39 3.71 19.32 -14.78
CA TYR A 39 2.37 19.64 -14.26
C TYR A 39 1.31 19.64 -15.35
N ARG A 40 1.58 20.28 -16.51
CA ARG A 40 0.64 20.28 -17.65
C ARG A 40 0.41 18.88 -18.20
N ALA A 41 1.47 18.08 -18.34
CA ALA A 41 1.38 16.69 -18.78
C ALA A 41 0.60 15.81 -17.78
N GLY A 42 0.87 15.98 -16.48
CA GLY A 42 0.13 15.34 -15.40
C GLY A 42 -1.35 15.70 -15.39
N LYS A 43 -1.66 16.99 -15.45
CA LYS A 43 -3.03 17.50 -15.51
C LYS A 43 -3.75 16.98 -16.74
N LEU A 44 -3.08 16.90 -17.89
CA LEU A 44 -3.64 16.30 -19.11
C LEU A 44 -3.93 14.81 -18.92
N LEU A 45 -2.99 14.04 -18.38
CA LEU A 45 -3.17 12.61 -18.11
C LEU A 45 -4.32 12.36 -17.13
N THR A 46 -4.37 13.11 -16.01
CA THR A 46 -5.48 13.05 -15.05
C THR A 46 -6.81 13.44 -15.72
N LYS A 47 -6.81 14.47 -16.57
CA LYS A 47 -8.00 14.87 -17.33
C LYS A 47 -8.46 13.75 -18.27
N LEU A 48 -7.57 13.14 -19.03
CA LEU A 48 -7.91 12.04 -19.95
C LEU A 48 -8.45 10.82 -19.19
N MET A 49 -7.80 10.47 -18.08
CA MET A 49 -8.20 9.36 -17.23
C MET A 49 -9.62 9.53 -16.67
N PHE A 50 -9.95 10.72 -16.14
CA PHE A 50 -11.27 10.97 -15.55
C PHE A 50 -12.32 11.42 -16.58
N ALA A 51 -11.96 11.98 -17.72
CA ALA A 51 -12.94 12.45 -18.72
C ALA A 51 -13.77 11.31 -19.33
N GLY A 52 -13.18 10.11 -19.48
CA GLY A 52 -13.89 8.92 -19.98
C GLY A 52 -14.75 8.21 -18.93
N VAL A 53 -14.49 8.48 -17.64
CA VAL A 53 -14.99 7.69 -16.51
C VAL A 53 -15.94 8.47 -15.62
N ALA A 54 -15.69 9.76 -15.40
CA ALA A 54 -16.44 10.61 -14.49
C ALA A 54 -17.20 11.72 -15.24
N ARG A 55 -18.40 12.03 -14.76
CA ARG A 55 -19.19 13.21 -15.14
C ARG A 55 -19.18 14.19 -13.98
N VAL A 56 -18.34 15.22 -14.06
CA VAL A 56 -18.19 16.20 -12.99
C VAL A 56 -19.24 17.30 -13.14
N HIS A 57 -20.05 17.46 -12.10
CA HIS A 57 -21.03 18.53 -11.92
C HIS A 57 -20.46 19.55 -10.94
N LEU A 58 -20.47 20.82 -11.33
CA LEU A 58 -19.88 21.92 -10.56
C LEU A 58 -20.98 22.89 -10.12
N VAL A 59 -20.94 23.29 -8.85
CA VAL A 59 -21.79 24.34 -8.28
C VAL A 59 -20.89 25.44 -7.71
N GLU A 60 -21.24 26.69 -7.99
CA GLU A 60 -20.54 27.88 -7.48
C GLU A 60 -19.03 27.90 -7.77
N HIS A 61 -18.64 27.32 -8.91
CA HIS A 61 -17.23 27.17 -9.33
C HIS A 61 -16.47 28.49 -9.44
N GLU A 62 -17.17 29.58 -9.73
CA GLU A 62 -16.65 30.94 -9.76
C GLU A 62 -15.91 31.32 -8.48
N ASN A 63 -16.34 30.80 -7.32
CA ASN A 63 -15.69 31.03 -6.03
C ASN A 63 -14.26 30.48 -5.97
N ALA A 64 -13.93 29.48 -6.80
CA ALA A 64 -12.58 28.92 -6.91
C ALA A 64 -11.64 29.72 -7.83
N ASN A 65 -12.15 30.70 -8.59
CA ASN A 65 -11.38 31.49 -9.56
C ASN A 65 -10.82 32.81 -8.99
N ARG A 66 -10.64 32.88 -7.67
CA ARG A 66 -10.20 34.11 -6.97
C ARG A 66 -8.73 34.45 -7.22
N THR A 67 -8.43 35.75 -7.16
CA THR A 67 -7.07 36.29 -7.12
C THR A 67 -6.48 36.21 -5.71
N GLY A 68 -5.16 36.17 -5.59
CA GLY A 68 -4.47 36.05 -4.29
C GLY A 68 -4.39 34.62 -3.76
N GLY A 69 -3.72 34.43 -2.62
CA GLY A 69 -3.61 33.12 -1.97
C GLY A 69 -4.87 32.80 -1.18
N PHE A 70 -5.27 31.53 -1.16
CA PHE A 70 -6.36 31.06 -0.31
C PHE A 70 -6.16 29.59 0.06
N LEU A 71 -6.70 29.20 1.19
CA LEU A 71 -6.69 27.83 1.66
C LEU A 71 -7.95 27.12 1.19
N LEU A 72 -7.82 26.06 0.39
CA LEU A 72 -8.94 25.22 -0.02
C LEU A 72 -9.14 24.11 1.01
N ALA A 73 -10.28 24.11 1.69
CA ALA A 73 -10.64 23.09 2.68
C ALA A 73 -11.75 22.22 2.13
N ALA A 74 -11.47 20.93 1.92
CA ALA A 74 -12.43 19.97 1.37
C ALA A 74 -12.70 18.79 2.31
N ASN A 75 -13.88 18.17 2.21
CA ASN A 75 -14.12 16.84 2.82
C ASN A 75 -13.32 15.76 2.08
N HIS A 76 -13.08 14.60 2.70
CA HIS A 76 -12.26 13.55 2.14
C HIS A 76 -12.93 12.18 2.20
N ILE A 77 -13.57 11.79 1.10
CA ILE A 77 -14.31 10.53 0.98
C ILE A 77 -13.60 9.51 0.09
N SER A 78 -12.61 9.94 -0.72
CA SER A 78 -11.85 9.04 -1.58
C SER A 78 -10.42 9.49 -1.86
N HIS A 79 -9.55 8.55 -2.24
CA HIS A 79 -8.20 8.87 -2.74
C HIS A 79 -8.21 9.68 -4.04
N PHE A 80 -9.36 9.75 -4.74
CA PHE A 80 -9.51 10.46 -6.01
C PHE A 80 -9.86 11.95 -5.82
N ASP A 81 -10.25 12.37 -4.61
CA ASP A 81 -10.71 13.74 -4.33
C ASP A 81 -9.70 14.83 -4.73
N PRO A 82 -8.40 14.73 -4.35
CA PRO A 82 -7.43 15.77 -4.72
C PRO A 82 -7.31 15.94 -6.23
N PHE A 83 -7.43 14.84 -6.99
CA PHE A 83 -7.32 14.86 -8.44
C PHE A 83 -8.55 15.49 -9.08
N LEU A 84 -9.75 15.07 -8.67
CA LEU A 84 -11.02 15.59 -9.19
C LEU A 84 -11.19 17.07 -8.89
N ILE A 85 -10.86 17.50 -7.67
CA ILE A 85 -10.89 18.92 -7.28
C ILE A 85 -9.83 19.72 -8.06
N SER A 86 -8.63 19.17 -8.29
CA SER A 86 -7.60 19.84 -9.11
C SER A 86 -7.97 19.98 -10.58
N LEU A 87 -8.85 19.12 -11.09
CA LEU A 87 -9.43 19.27 -12.43
C LEU A 87 -10.51 20.35 -12.46
N ALA A 88 -11.29 20.49 -11.38
CA ALA A 88 -12.27 21.56 -11.24
C ALA A 88 -11.59 22.92 -11.13
N VAL A 89 -10.61 23.10 -10.25
CA VAL A 89 -9.99 24.42 -10.02
C VAL A 89 -9.04 24.80 -11.16
N ARG A 90 -9.21 26.00 -11.73
CA ARG A 90 -8.37 26.50 -12.83
C ARG A 90 -6.91 26.69 -12.39
N ARG A 91 -6.75 27.28 -11.21
CA ARG A 91 -5.45 27.55 -10.59
C ARG A 91 -4.89 26.27 -9.97
N LYS A 92 -3.57 26.17 -9.98
CA LYS A 92 -2.84 25.06 -9.39
C LYS A 92 -3.06 25.02 -7.87
N ILE A 93 -3.42 23.85 -7.34
CA ILE A 93 -3.58 23.58 -5.91
C ILE A 93 -2.35 22.83 -5.42
N ASP A 94 -1.66 23.40 -4.44
CA ASP A 94 -0.56 22.75 -3.74
C ASP A 94 -1.16 21.90 -2.60
N TRP A 95 -1.37 20.60 -2.83
CA TRP A 95 -1.94 19.70 -1.83
C TRP A 95 -0.94 19.29 -0.76
N MET A 96 -1.34 19.38 0.50
CA MET A 96 -0.56 18.81 1.60
C MET A 96 -0.87 17.30 1.70
N THR A 97 0.12 16.43 1.44
CA THR A 97 -0.07 14.96 1.44
C THR A 97 1.04 14.23 2.17
N MET A 98 0.79 12.98 2.60
CA MET A 98 1.77 12.21 3.38
C MET A 98 3.09 12.04 2.62
N ALA A 99 4.19 12.38 3.28
CA ALA A 99 5.54 12.32 2.70
C ALA A 99 5.89 10.92 2.15
N GLU A 100 5.36 9.90 2.79
CA GLU A 100 5.52 8.48 2.46
C GLU A 100 5.02 8.15 1.06
N PHE A 101 3.98 8.84 0.57
CA PHE A 101 3.41 8.55 -0.74
C PHE A 101 4.30 8.99 -1.90
N PHE A 102 5.23 9.93 -1.68
CA PHE A 102 6.22 10.33 -2.69
C PHE A 102 7.27 9.26 -2.98
N ARG A 103 7.42 8.26 -2.08
CA ARG A 103 8.39 7.16 -2.21
C ARG A 103 7.97 6.13 -3.26
N PHE A 104 6.68 6.04 -3.58
CA PHE A 104 6.18 5.19 -4.65
C PHE A 104 6.42 5.85 -6.02
N SER A 105 6.91 5.10 -7.02
CA SER A 105 7.30 5.65 -8.31
C SER A 105 6.12 6.24 -9.09
N VAL A 106 5.04 5.46 -9.27
CA VAL A 106 3.84 5.86 -10.00
C VAL A 106 2.99 6.85 -9.20
N LEU A 107 2.62 6.51 -7.97
CA LEU A 107 1.84 7.42 -7.11
C LEU A 107 2.61 8.71 -6.81
N GLY A 108 3.90 8.63 -6.51
CA GLY A 108 4.75 9.80 -6.34
C GLY A 108 4.88 10.62 -7.63
N PHE A 109 4.89 10.00 -8.81
CA PHE A 109 4.82 10.72 -10.08
C PHE A 109 3.52 11.52 -10.17
N PHE A 110 2.36 10.90 -9.93
CA PHE A 110 1.06 11.60 -9.94
C PHE A 110 0.95 12.70 -8.87
N LEU A 111 1.45 12.45 -7.65
CA LEU A 111 1.47 13.43 -6.57
C LEU A 111 2.38 14.62 -6.89
N ARG A 112 3.56 14.36 -7.47
CA ARG A 112 4.45 15.42 -8.00
C ARG A 112 3.79 16.15 -9.17
N ALA A 113 3.00 15.44 -9.99
CA ALA A 113 2.33 16.01 -11.14
C ALA A 113 1.15 16.93 -10.78
N ILE A 114 0.57 16.77 -9.58
CA ILE A 114 -0.35 17.75 -8.97
C ILE A 114 0.36 18.69 -7.97
N ASP A 115 1.70 18.68 -7.92
CA ASP A 115 2.54 19.45 -7.00
C ASP A 115 2.13 19.37 -5.52
N ALA A 116 1.63 18.19 -5.14
CA ALA A 116 1.50 17.87 -3.74
C ALA A 116 2.88 18.01 -3.06
N PHE A 117 2.89 18.39 -1.79
CA PHE A 117 4.11 18.46 -1.00
C PHE A 117 4.01 17.60 0.26
N PRO A 118 5.13 17.00 0.70
CA PRO A 118 5.16 16.05 1.80
C PRO A 118 4.80 16.73 3.13
N ALA A 119 3.98 16.04 3.92
CA ALA A 119 3.63 16.34 5.31
C ALA A 119 3.72 15.04 6.13
N GLU A 120 4.21 15.11 7.36
CA GLU A 120 4.27 13.96 8.28
C GLU A 120 2.99 13.89 9.13
N ARG A 121 2.50 12.67 9.42
CA ARG A 121 1.18 12.43 10.04
C ARG A 121 1.17 12.68 11.55
N ASP A 122 2.27 12.36 12.21
CA ASP A 122 2.34 12.26 13.69
C ASP A 122 3.17 13.41 14.31
N ARG A 123 3.72 14.28 13.47
CA ARG A 123 4.26 15.58 13.88
C ARG A 123 3.81 16.58 12.83
N ALA A 124 3.11 17.62 13.25
CA ALA A 124 2.99 18.82 12.44
C ALA A 124 4.39 19.45 12.34
N ASP A 125 5.22 18.91 11.44
CA ASP A 125 6.57 19.39 11.25
C ASP A 125 6.49 20.90 10.98
N ARG A 126 7.15 21.69 11.83
CA ARG A 126 7.17 23.16 11.75
C ARG A 126 7.54 23.61 10.33
N LYS A 127 8.36 22.82 9.63
CA LYS A 127 8.76 23.04 8.24
C LYS A 127 7.59 22.93 7.25
N THR A 128 6.68 21.98 7.44
CA THR A 128 5.50 21.77 6.57
C THR A 128 4.52 22.91 6.72
N ILE A 129 4.19 23.29 7.97
CA ILE A 129 3.32 24.44 8.28
C ILE A 129 3.92 25.72 7.70
N ARG A 130 5.21 25.97 7.92
CA ARG A 130 5.92 27.14 7.38
C ARG A 130 5.86 27.16 5.84
N THR A 131 6.10 26.02 5.20
CA THR A 131 6.00 25.91 3.73
C THR A 131 4.60 26.27 3.25
N ALA A 132 3.55 25.76 3.89
CA ALA A 132 2.17 26.09 3.53
C ALA A 132 1.89 27.60 3.66
N ILE A 133 2.32 28.22 4.76
CA ILE A 133 2.17 29.67 4.99
C ILE A 133 2.91 30.49 3.92
N GLU A 134 4.15 30.14 3.59
CA GLU A 134 4.95 30.83 2.56
C GLU A 134 4.30 30.70 1.17
N ARG A 135 3.69 29.55 0.86
CA ARG A 135 2.95 29.34 -0.39
C ARG A 135 1.70 30.23 -0.46
N LEU A 136 0.92 30.25 0.60
CA LEU A 136 -0.29 31.06 0.73
C LEU A 136 0.02 32.57 0.63
N LYS A 137 1.00 33.06 1.39
CA LYS A 137 1.47 34.46 1.31
C LYS A 137 2.03 34.82 -0.06
N GLY A 138 2.68 33.86 -0.73
CA GLY A 138 3.13 33.99 -2.12
C GLY A 138 2.00 33.94 -3.17
N GLY A 139 0.73 34.04 -2.74
CA GLY A 139 -0.43 34.09 -3.62
C GLY A 139 -0.87 32.75 -4.17
N ARG A 140 -0.35 31.60 -3.70
CA ARG A 140 -0.72 30.27 -4.20
C ARG A 140 -1.93 29.68 -3.46
N VAL A 141 -2.57 28.69 -4.07
CA VAL A 141 -3.65 27.92 -3.46
C VAL A 141 -3.04 26.72 -2.75
N VAL A 142 -3.36 26.53 -1.47
CA VAL A 142 -2.97 25.33 -0.71
C VAL A 142 -4.21 24.53 -0.38
N GLY A 143 -4.21 23.23 -0.69
CA GLY A 143 -5.33 22.33 -0.42
C GLY A 143 -5.08 21.45 0.80
N LEU A 144 -6.10 21.29 1.65
CA LEU A 144 -6.09 20.33 2.75
C LEU A 144 -7.48 19.72 3.00
N PHE A 145 -7.47 18.66 3.81
CA PHE A 145 -8.66 17.97 4.28
C PHE A 145 -8.76 18.09 5.80
N PRO A 146 -9.73 18.86 6.36
CA PRO A 146 -9.84 19.06 7.80
C PRO A 146 -10.28 17.80 8.57
N GLU A 147 -10.60 16.70 7.88
CA GLU A 147 -10.90 15.38 8.46
C GLU A 147 -9.65 14.62 8.96
N GLY A 148 -8.45 15.00 8.49
CA GLY A 148 -7.19 14.34 8.84
C GLY A 148 -7.04 12.90 8.34
N GLY A 149 -7.90 12.48 7.40
CA GLY A 149 -7.92 11.17 6.76
C GLY A 149 -9.19 11.00 5.95
N ILE A 150 -9.31 9.90 5.19
CA ILE A 150 -10.55 9.55 4.49
C ILE A 150 -11.59 9.10 5.54
N ARG A 151 -12.76 9.74 5.58
CA ARG A 151 -13.82 9.48 6.55
C ARG A 151 -15.18 9.33 5.85
N ASP A 152 -16.07 8.56 6.49
CA ASP A 152 -17.44 8.29 6.06
C ASP A 152 -18.37 8.22 7.27
N GLY A 153 -19.69 8.26 7.04
CA GLY A 153 -20.72 8.18 8.07
C GLY A 153 -20.54 9.20 9.20
N VAL A 154 -20.83 8.80 10.45
CA VAL A 154 -20.74 9.64 11.67
C VAL A 154 -19.35 10.25 11.90
N ARG A 155 -18.31 9.72 11.25
CA ARG A 155 -16.92 10.23 11.36
C ARG A 155 -16.59 11.27 10.29
N SER A 156 -17.49 11.53 9.34
CA SER A 156 -17.36 12.53 8.28
C SER A 156 -17.75 13.92 8.77
N LEU A 157 -17.11 14.98 8.25
CA LEU A 157 -17.54 16.36 8.52
C LEU A 157 -18.94 16.63 8.02
N LEU A 158 -19.36 15.91 6.98
CA LEU A 158 -20.69 16.05 6.39
C LEU A 158 -21.80 15.63 7.37
N GLU A 159 -21.49 14.72 8.30
CA GLU A 159 -22.40 14.21 9.33
C GLU A 159 -22.13 14.84 10.72
N GLY A 160 -21.35 15.91 10.78
CA GLY A 160 -21.14 16.70 12.01
C GLY A 160 -19.94 16.31 12.87
N ALA A 161 -18.99 15.50 12.36
CA ALA A 161 -17.74 15.24 13.05
C ALA A 161 -16.92 16.54 13.28
N PRO A 162 -16.08 16.62 14.33
CA PRO A 162 -15.28 17.82 14.61
C PRO A 162 -14.17 18.03 13.58
N LEU A 163 -13.94 19.30 13.20
CA LEU A 163 -12.83 19.70 12.32
C LEU A 163 -11.49 19.62 13.04
N ARG A 164 -10.44 19.18 12.34
CA ARG A 164 -9.09 19.38 12.84
C ARG A 164 -8.70 20.86 12.75
N PRO A 165 -8.04 21.40 13.79
CA PRO A 165 -7.80 22.84 13.90
C PRO A 165 -6.71 23.43 13.00
N GLY A 166 -6.03 22.57 12.23
CA GLY A 166 -4.92 22.97 11.38
C GLY A 166 -5.32 23.98 10.30
N ALA A 167 -6.55 23.90 9.78
CA ALA A 167 -7.02 24.76 8.69
C ALA A 167 -7.16 26.22 9.13
N ALA A 168 -7.89 26.45 10.22
CA ALA A 168 -8.10 27.78 10.79
C ALA A 168 -6.77 28.43 11.22
N THR A 169 -5.88 27.64 11.83
CA THR A 169 -4.55 28.12 12.24
C THR A 169 -3.71 28.57 11.04
N LEU A 170 -3.68 27.79 9.96
CA LEU A 170 -2.92 28.11 8.75
C LEU A 170 -3.44 29.37 8.06
N ALA A 171 -4.77 29.49 7.90
CA ALA A 171 -5.40 30.62 7.24
C ALA A 171 -5.18 31.93 7.99
N HIS A 172 -5.37 31.92 9.32
CA HIS A 172 -5.15 33.08 10.18
C HIS A 172 -3.70 33.56 10.16
N ILE A 173 -2.71 32.66 10.31
CA ILE A 173 -1.29 33.03 10.28
C ILE A 173 -0.84 33.51 8.88
N ALA A 174 -1.40 32.91 7.82
CA ALA A 174 -1.08 33.29 6.46
C ALA A 174 -1.77 34.59 6.03
N GLY A 175 -2.83 35.03 6.71
CA GLY A 175 -3.61 36.21 6.35
C GLY A 175 -4.44 36.02 5.08
N VAL A 176 -4.96 34.82 4.87
CA VAL A 176 -5.67 34.43 3.64
C VAL A 176 -7.02 33.80 3.94
N PRO A 177 -8.03 33.95 3.07
CA PRO A 177 -9.33 33.34 3.29
C PRO A 177 -9.30 31.81 3.14
N ILE A 178 -10.27 31.12 3.75
CA ILE A 178 -10.55 29.70 3.52
C ILE A 178 -11.69 29.58 2.52
N LEU A 179 -11.51 28.78 1.47
CA LEU A 179 -12.57 28.40 0.54
C LEU A 179 -13.08 26.99 0.89
N PRO A 180 -14.32 26.85 1.38
CA PRO A 180 -14.93 25.55 1.63
C PRO A 180 -15.27 24.83 0.32
N CYS A 181 -15.07 23.52 0.26
CA CYS A 181 -15.35 22.69 -0.92
C CYS A 181 -15.97 21.35 -0.50
N VAL A 182 -17.16 21.02 -1.00
CA VAL A 182 -17.76 19.70 -0.80
C VAL A 182 -17.64 18.88 -2.09
N ILE A 183 -17.17 17.64 -1.97
CA ILE A 183 -17.15 16.64 -3.04
C ILE A 183 -17.97 15.40 -2.64
N LEU A 184 -18.79 14.92 -3.57
CA LEU A 184 -19.62 13.71 -3.43
C LEU A 184 -19.47 12.79 -4.66
N GLY A 185 -19.68 11.48 -4.44
CA GLY A 185 -19.70 10.46 -5.48
C GLY A 185 -18.33 9.93 -5.93
N SER A 186 -17.23 10.52 -5.46
CA SER A 186 -15.86 10.07 -5.78
C SER A 186 -15.50 8.71 -5.16
N ASP A 187 -16.15 8.35 -4.06
CA ASP A 187 -16.10 7.03 -3.42
C ASP A 187 -16.61 5.90 -4.35
N ARG A 188 -17.52 6.20 -5.27
CA ARG A 188 -18.04 5.23 -6.26
C ARG A 188 -16.94 4.68 -7.16
N LEU A 189 -15.88 5.46 -7.37
CA LEU A 189 -14.72 5.04 -8.17
C LEU A 189 -13.88 3.97 -7.47
N TYR A 190 -14.19 3.56 -6.23
CA TYR A 190 -13.62 2.33 -5.68
C TYR A 190 -14.15 1.08 -6.38
N SER A 191 -15.34 1.13 -6.97
CA SER A 191 -15.88 0.03 -7.75
C SER A 191 -15.26 -0.01 -9.16
N ILE A 192 -14.59 -1.10 -9.50
CA ILE A 192 -13.97 -1.30 -10.84
C ILE A 192 -15.00 -1.13 -11.96
N LYS A 193 -16.26 -1.48 -11.73
CA LYS A 193 -17.34 -1.32 -12.72
C LYS A 193 -17.56 0.15 -13.11
N GLN A 194 -17.29 1.09 -12.20
CA GLN A 194 -17.44 2.51 -12.44
C GLN A 194 -16.32 3.08 -13.32
N TRP A 195 -15.21 2.35 -13.49
CA TRP A 195 -14.11 2.71 -14.41
C TRP A 195 -14.33 2.30 -15.87
N LEU A 196 -15.43 1.61 -16.18
CA LEU A 196 -15.75 1.24 -17.56
C LEU A 196 -15.99 2.51 -18.40
N PRO A 197 -15.33 2.64 -19.57
CA PRO A 197 -15.55 3.77 -20.46
C PRO A 197 -17.04 3.81 -20.82
N LEU A 198 -17.64 5.01 -20.79
CA LEU A 198 -19.07 5.32 -21.02
C LEU A 198 -20.00 5.31 -19.80
N ARG A 199 -19.60 4.75 -18.64
CA ARG A 199 -20.47 4.84 -17.43
C ARG A 199 -20.62 6.27 -16.91
N ARG A 200 -19.60 7.11 -17.09
CA ARG A 200 -19.61 8.53 -16.75
C ARG A 200 -20.18 8.77 -15.34
N THR A 201 -19.61 8.09 -14.35
CA THR A 201 -20.02 8.12 -12.94
C THR A 201 -20.15 9.57 -12.47
N PRO A 202 -21.32 9.97 -11.95
CA PRO A 202 -21.53 11.36 -11.57
C PRO A 202 -20.73 11.70 -10.31
N ILE A 203 -20.02 12.82 -10.39
CA ILE A 203 -19.24 13.41 -9.31
C ILE A 203 -19.75 14.83 -9.11
N TRP A 204 -20.07 15.21 -7.88
CA TRP A 204 -20.58 16.54 -7.58
C TRP A 204 -19.57 17.30 -6.73
N ILE A 205 -19.27 18.54 -7.12
CA ILE A 205 -18.36 19.41 -6.39
C ILE A 205 -19.01 20.79 -6.24
N ALA A 206 -19.11 21.29 -5.01
CA ALA A 206 -19.61 22.62 -4.69
C ALA A 206 -18.55 23.44 -3.96
N PHE A 207 -18.42 24.72 -4.32
CA PHE A 207 -17.49 25.65 -3.68
C PHE A 207 -18.25 26.77 -2.96
N GLY A 208 -18.11 26.85 -1.65
CA GLY A 208 -18.84 27.84 -0.84
C GLY A 208 -18.24 29.23 -0.87
N ASN A 209 -18.84 30.10 -0.06
CA ASN A 209 -18.34 31.46 0.10
C ASN A 209 -17.02 31.44 0.91
N PRO A 210 -16.01 32.24 0.50
CA PRO A 210 -14.76 32.32 1.24
C PRO A 210 -14.95 32.93 2.62
N ILE A 211 -14.39 32.25 3.62
CA ILE A 211 -14.40 32.65 5.02
C ILE A 211 -13.17 33.53 5.27
N SER A 212 -13.38 34.68 5.93
CA SER A 212 -12.32 35.61 6.27
C SER A 212 -11.35 35.02 7.30
N HIS A 213 -10.16 35.59 7.41
CA HIS A 213 -9.16 35.19 8.41
C HIS A 213 -9.26 36.00 9.71
N PHE A 214 -10.23 36.91 9.80
CA PHE A 214 -10.55 37.76 10.97
C PHE A 214 -9.30 38.35 11.65
N PRO A 215 -8.54 39.22 10.95
CA PRO A 215 -7.32 39.83 11.48
C PRO A 215 -7.56 40.68 12.74
N GLU A 216 -8.78 41.16 12.94
CA GLU A 216 -9.21 41.98 14.07
C GLU A 216 -9.41 41.19 15.38
N LEU A 217 -9.55 39.85 15.29
CA LEU A 217 -9.83 39.02 16.45
C LEU A 217 -8.53 38.41 17.04
N PRO A 218 -8.46 38.23 18.37
CA PRO A 218 -7.42 37.42 18.99
C PRO A 218 -7.37 36.01 18.37
N LYS A 219 -6.16 35.47 18.23
CA LYS A 219 -5.90 34.19 17.52
C LYS A 219 -6.84 33.04 17.89
N LEU A 220 -7.17 32.89 19.17
CA LEU A 220 -8.06 31.82 19.65
C LEU A 220 -9.51 32.04 19.17
N GLN A 221 -10.03 33.26 19.34
CA GLN A 221 -11.38 33.64 18.92
C GLN A 221 -11.53 33.62 17.38
N ALA A 222 -10.51 34.10 16.66
CA ALA A 222 -10.48 34.02 15.20
C ALA A 222 -10.56 32.56 14.73
N ARG A 223 -9.82 31.67 15.38
CA ARG A 223 -9.82 30.24 15.06
C ARG A 223 -11.17 29.59 15.31
N GLU A 224 -11.78 29.80 16.48
CA GLU A 224 -13.09 29.26 16.81
C GLU A 224 -14.17 29.74 15.84
N ARG A 225 -14.15 31.03 15.48
CA ARG A 225 -15.06 31.59 14.49
C ARG A 225 -14.88 30.96 13.11
N ILE A 226 -13.63 30.83 12.63
CA ILE A 226 -13.34 30.18 11.35
C ILE A 226 -13.81 28.73 11.36
N GLU A 227 -13.56 27.97 12.43
CA GLU A 227 -13.98 26.58 12.55
C GLU A 227 -15.50 26.44 12.53
N SER A 228 -16.22 27.32 13.25
CA SER A 228 -17.68 27.36 13.27
C SER A 228 -18.27 27.72 11.90
N GLU A 229 -17.78 28.79 11.26
CA GLU A 229 -18.24 29.19 9.93
C GLU A 229 -17.92 28.11 8.88
N LEU A 230 -16.76 27.46 8.98
CA LEU A 230 -16.38 26.38 8.07
C LEU A 230 -17.27 25.15 8.23
N ALA A 231 -17.58 24.75 9.46
CA ALA A 231 -18.52 23.67 9.74
C ALA A 231 -19.92 23.97 9.16
N ALA A 232 -20.41 25.19 9.34
CA ALA A 232 -21.70 25.62 8.81
C ALA A 232 -21.71 25.62 7.27
N GLN A 233 -20.64 26.11 6.64
CA GLN A 233 -20.51 26.08 5.17
C GLN A 233 -20.49 24.66 4.62
N PHE A 234 -19.80 23.71 5.26
CA PHE A 234 -19.82 22.31 4.86
C PHE A 234 -21.24 21.72 4.86
N LYS A 235 -22.00 21.94 5.94
CA LYS A 235 -23.41 21.48 6.04
C LYS A 235 -24.30 22.12 4.96
N ASN A 236 -24.16 23.43 4.75
CA ASN A 236 -24.95 24.15 3.75
C ASN A 236 -24.64 23.68 2.33
N LEU A 237 -23.37 23.48 1.99
CA LEU A 237 -22.95 22.97 0.68
C LEU A 237 -23.41 21.54 0.45
N TYR A 238 -23.34 20.70 1.48
CA TYR A 238 -23.82 19.33 1.42
C TYR A 238 -25.33 19.28 1.13
N ALA A 239 -26.13 20.02 1.91
CA ALA A 239 -27.58 20.14 1.69
C ALA A 239 -27.90 20.73 0.30
N ARG A 240 -27.12 21.72 -0.16
CA ARG A 240 -27.27 22.32 -1.48
C ARG A 240 -27.05 21.31 -2.60
N LEU A 241 -25.98 20.51 -2.54
CA LEU A 241 -25.73 19.46 -3.52
C LEU A 241 -26.86 18.44 -3.57
N GLN A 242 -27.36 18.03 -2.39
CA GLN A 242 -28.50 17.12 -2.29
C GLN A 242 -29.76 17.69 -2.96
N GLN A 243 -30.08 18.95 -2.71
CA GLN A 243 -31.25 19.62 -3.29
C GLN A 243 -31.12 19.86 -4.80
N THR A 244 -29.98 20.42 -5.24
CA THR A 244 -29.76 20.81 -6.64
C THR A 244 -29.76 19.60 -7.57
N PHE A 245 -29.18 18.47 -7.15
CA PHE A 245 -29.08 17.27 -7.97
C PHE A 245 -30.07 16.17 -7.59
N ARG A 246 -30.96 16.42 -6.61
CA ARG A 246 -31.93 15.46 -6.07
C ARG A 246 -31.27 14.14 -5.69
N LEU A 247 -30.17 14.23 -4.94
CA LEU A 247 -29.34 13.08 -4.58
C LEU A 247 -30.11 12.11 -3.70
N THR A 248 -30.02 10.83 -4.05
CA THR A 248 -30.57 9.72 -3.26
C THR A 248 -29.57 9.28 -2.19
N THR A 249 -30.01 8.42 -1.27
CA THR A 249 -29.11 7.83 -0.27
C THR A 249 -27.92 7.10 -0.88
N ASP A 250 -28.08 6.46 -2.05
CA ASP A 250 -26.97 5.79 -2.76
C ASP A 250 -25.94 6.76 -3.34
N ASP A 251 -26.31 8.03 -3.57
CA ASP A 251 -25.42 9.07 -4.07
C ASP A 251 -24.56 9.70 -2.96
N LEU A 252 -24.92 9.49 -1.70
CA LEU A 252 -24.20 9.99 -0.54
C LEU A 252 -22.93 9.14 -0.29
N PRO A 253 -21.98 9.66 0.50
CA PRO A 253 -20.73 8.94 0.74
C PRO A 253 -20.98 7.64 1.50
N HIS A 254 -20.53 6.54 0.93
CA HIS A 254 -20.53 5.24 1.60
C HIS A 254 -19.10 4.85 1.98
N PRO A 255 -18.93 4.06 3.05
CA PRO A 255 -17.64 3.49 3.37
C PRO A 255 -17.05 2.75 2.16
N PRO A 256 -15.73 2.82 1.94
CA PRO A 256 -15.12 2.09 0.84
C PRO A 256 -15.54 0.60 0.82
N ARG A 257 -15.70 -0.01 2.00
CA ARG A 257 -16.20 -1.39 2.17
C ARG A 257 -17.56 -1.63 1.50
N GLU A 258 -18.52 -0.73 1.67
CA GLU A 258 -19.86 -0.84 1.06
C GLU A 258 -19.81 -0.61 -0.46
N ARG A 259 -18.94 0.26 -0.96
CA ARG A 259 -18.73 0.46 -2.41
C ARG A 259 -17.94 -0.68 -3.06
N PHE A 260 -17.14 -1.41 -2.28
CA PHE A 260 -16.47 -2.64 -2.69
C PHE A 260 -17.41 -3.86 -2.66
N GLU A 261 -18.45 -3.86 -1.83
CA GLU A 261 -19.44 -4.95 -1.73
C GLU A 261 -20.46 -4.91 -2.88
N VAL A 262 -20.49 -6.00 -3.64
CA VAL A 262 -21.67 -6.38 -4.42
C VAL A 262 -22.73 -6.75 -3.37
N ARG A 263 -23.85 -6.00 -3.26
CA ARG A 263 -25.03 -6.45 -2.49
C ARG A 263 -25.38 -7.88 -2.93
N GLY A 264 -25.00 -8.85 -2.10
CA GLY A 264 -25.24 -10.27 -2.27
C GLY A 264 -25.47 -10.84 -0.90
N HIS A 265 -26.73 -11.14 -0.60
CA HIS A 265 -27.20 -11.63 0.68
C HIS A 265 -26.37 -12.81 1.22
N VAL A 266 -26.12 -12.75 2.53
CA VAL A 266 -25.84 -13.92 3.36
C VAL A 266 -26.98 -14.91 3.18
N ARG A 267 -26.72 -15.98 2.45
CA ARG A 267 -27.47 -17.24 2.57
C ARG A 267 -26.44 -18.36 2.51
N ALA A 268 -26.28 -19.01 3.64
CA ALA A 268 -25.69 -20.34 3.70
C ALA A 268 -26.43 -21.20 2.66
N LEU A 269 -25.73 -21.56 1.59
CA LEU A 269 -26.26 -22.47 0.59
C LEU A 269 -25.27 -23.60 0.43
N LYS A 270 -25.79 -24.77 0.81
CA LYS A 270 -25.25 -26.09 0.51
C LYS A 270 -24.89 -26.18 -0.99
N SER A 271 -23.87 -26.97 -1.23
CA SER A 271 -23.36 -27.40 -2.53
C SER A 271 -24.45 -27.57 -3.60
N GLY A 272 -24.23 -26.89 -4.73
CA GLY A 272 -24.83 -27.26 -6.02
C GLY A 272 -25.87 -26.30 -6.56
N ASP A 273 -25.48 -25.09 -7.01
CA ASP A 273 -26.10 -24.48 -8.19
C ASP A 273 -25.24 -23.35 -8.81
N VAL A 274 -25.09 -23.33 -10.14
CA VAL A 274 -24.24 -22.38 -10.89
C VAL A 274 -25.05 -21.16 -11.31
N SER A 275 -25.09 -20.12 -10.47
CA SER A 275 -25.82 -18.88 -10.79
C SER A 275 -25.07 -17.98 -11.80
N PRO A 276 -25.77 -17.15 -12.60
CA PRO A 276 -25.17 -16.23 -13.59
C PRO A 276 -24.17 -15.22 -13.00
N HIS A 277 -24.36 -14.83 -11.73
CA HIS A 277 -23.44 -13.94 -11.02
C HIS A 277 -22.05 -14.56 -10.79
N SER A 278 -21.96 -15.90 -10.69
CA SER A 278 -20.68 -16.61 -10.56
C SER A 278 -19.82 -16.54 -11.82
N LYS A 279 -20.44 -16.49 -13.00
CA LYS A 279 -19.72 -16.40 -14.30
C LYS A 279 -19.04 -15.05 -14.46
N ILE A 280 -19.68 -13.97 -14.02
CA ILE A 280 -19.12 -12.61 -14.09
C ILE A 280 -17.95 -12.44 -13.11
N ALA A 281 -18.10 -12.93 -11.87
CA ALA A 281 -17.04 -12.89 -10.86
C ALA A 281 -15.83 -13.72 -11.30
N ARG A 282 -16.06 -14.93 -11.82
CA ARG A 282 -15.03 -15.80 -12.40
C ARG A 282 -14.31 -15.13 -13.58
N PHE A 283 -15.06 -14.50 -14.49
CA PHE A 283 -14.49 -13.78 -15.62
C PHE A 283 -13.63 -12.59 -15.16
N ALA A 284 -14.09 -11.78 -14.21
CA ALA A 284 -13.33 -10.66 -13.68
C ALA A 284 -12.04 -11.09 -12.96
N ALA A 285 -12.11 -12.12 -12.10
CA ALA A 285 -10.94 -12.68 -11.42
C ALA A 285 -9.92 -13.25 -12.42
N SER A 286 -10.40 -14.02 -13.41
CA SER A 286 -9.55 -14.56 -14.48
C SER A 286 -8.83 -13.47 -15.29
N ARG A 287 -9.48 -12.32 -15.53
CA ARG A 287 -8.85 -11.17 -16.22
C ARG A 287 -7.78 -10.49 -15.37
N ILE A 288 -8.01 -10.34 -14.07
CA ILE A 288 -7.03 -9.76 -13.13
C ILE A 288 -5.81 -10.67 -13.05
N ASP A 289 -6.01 -11.96 -12.81
CA ASP A 289 -4.91 -12.92 -12.75
C ASP A 289 -4.17 -13.01 -14.08
N GLY A 290 -4.88 -12.98 -15.21
CA GLY A 290 -4.28 -12.96 -16.55
C GLY A 290 -3.39 -11.74 -16.79
N PHE A 291 -3.84 -10.55 -16.37
CA PHE A 291 -3.01 -9.34 -16.42
C PHE A 291 -1.76 -9.45 -15.54
N LEU A 292 -1.91 -9.99 -14.33
CA LEU A 292 -0.80 -10.16 -13.40
C LEU A 292 0.20 -11.21 -13.89
N CYS A 293 -0.28 -12.33 -14.45
CA CYS A 293 0.56 -13.31 -15.14
C CYS A 293 1.35 -12.66 -16.29
N ALA A 294 0.71 -11.79 -17.07
CA ALA A 294 1.39 -11.05 -18.13
C ALA A 294 2.46 -10.10 -17.57
N SER A 295 2.17 -9.37 -16.48
CA SER A 295 3.17 -8.51 -15.82
C SER A 295 4.34 -9.28 -15.22
N MET A 296 4.08 -10.46 -14.64
CA MET A 296 5.13 -11.35 -14.13
C MET A 296 6.02 -11.81 -15.27
N ASN A 297 5.44 -12.26 -16.38
CA ASN A 297 6.23 -12.61 -17.57
C ASN A 297 7.04 -11.41 -18.09
N LEU A 298 6.47 -10.21 -18.14
CA LEU A 298 7.23 -9.02 -18.55
C LEU A 298 8.42 -8.74 -17.61
N LEU A 299 8.22 -8.86 -16.29
CA LEU A 299 9.30 -8.75 -15.31
C LEU A 299 10.38 -9.81 -15.56
N GLN A 300 9.99 -11.07 -15.80
CA GLN A 300 10.91 -12.17 -16.08
C GLN A 300 11.75 -11.97 -17.34
N SER A 301 11.25 -11.19 -18.31
CA SER A 301 12.03 -10.88 -19.53
C SER A 301 13.35 -10.16 -19.23
N ARG A 302 13.45 -9.48 -18.07
CA ARG A 302 14.67 -8.81 -17.59
C ARG A 302 15.74 -9.79 -17.10
N HIS A 303 15.38 -11.04 -16.85
CA HIS A 303 16.30 -12.07 -16.33
C HIS A 303 16.70 -13.11 -17.36
N ARG A 304 16.36 -12.90 -18.64
CA ARG A 304 16.60 -13.86 -19.74
C ARG A 304 18.04 -14.40 -19.86
N LEU A 305 19.05 -13.66 -19.37
CA LEU A 305 20.47 -14.04 -19.44
C LEU A 305 21.06 -14.39 -18.06
N ASN A 306 20.24 -14.45 -17.01
CA ASN A 306 20.70 -14.62 -15.62
C ASN A 306 20.30 -15.98 -15.05
N GLY A 307 19.89 -16.94 -15.88
CA GLY A 307 19.58 -18.31 -15.46
C GLY A 307 20.84 -19.15 -15.25
N SER A 308 20.74 -20.17 -14.39
CA SER A 308 21.81 -21.14 -14.18
C SER A 308 22.00 -21.99 -15.43
N SER A 309 23.23 -22.42 -15.71
CA SER A 309 23.52 -23.41 -16.74
C SER A 309 23.03 -24.81 -16.32
N ARG A 310 22.83 -25.70 -17.30
CA ARG A 310 22.52 -27.12 -17.02
C ARG A 310 23.53 -27.77 -16.08
N ALA A 311 24.83 -27.52 -16.28
CA ALA A 311 25.89 -28.11 -15.47
C ALA A 311 25.89 -27.59 -14.01
N GLU A 312 25.54 -26.32 -13.80
CA GLU A 312 25.33 -25.80 -12.45
C GLU A 312 24.11 -26.42 -11.79
N MET A 313 22.98 -26.51 -12.51
CA MET A 313 21.76 -27.13 -12.01
C MET A 313 21.98 -28.60 -11.64
N GLU A 314 22.70 -29.36 -12.47
CA GLU A 314 22.97 -30.77 -12.23
C GLU A 314 23.86 -31.00 -11.00
N ARG A 315 24.92 -30.20 -10.85
CA ARG A 315 25.75 -30.25 -9.63
C ARG A 315 24.94 -29.95 -8.37
N TYR A 316 24.14 -28.88 -8.42
CA TYR A 316 23.31 -28.47 -7.30
C TYR A 316 22.28 -29.54 -6.89
N VAL A 317 21.61 -30.14 -7.88
CA VAL A 317 20.63 -31.21 -7.66
C VAL A 317 21.29 -32.45 -7.05
N VAL A 318 22.44 -32.90 -7.60
CA VAL A 318 23.17 -34.09 -7.10
C VAL A 318 23.59 -33.91 -5.64
N GLU A 319 23.99 -32.71 -5.25
CA GLU A 319 24.32 -32.39 -3.86
C GLU A 319 23.07 -32.46 -2.96
N CYS A 320 21.96 -31.86 -3.42
CA CYS A 320 20.71 -31.79 -2.67
C CYS A 320 19.95 -33.11 -2.56
N GLU A 321 20.07 -34.02 -3.53
CA GLU A 321 19.42 -35.34 -3.50
C GLU A 321 19.76 -36.18 -2.28
N ARG A 322 20.97 -35.98 -1.74
CA ARG A 322 21.47 -36.73 -0.58
C ARG A 322 20.94 -36.18 0.74
N LEU A 323 20.33 -34.99 0.72
CA LEU A 323 19.88 -34.29 1.92
C LEU A 323 18.41 -34.59 2.20
N THR A 324 18.12 -34.80 3.47
CA THR A 324 16.76 -34.74 4.02
C THR A 324 16.30 -33.28 4.16
N ALA A 325 14.99 -33.06 4.29
CA ALA A 325 14.46 -31.71 4.56
C ALA A 325 15.06 -31.11 5.85
N GLN A 326 15.24 -31.92 6.89
CA GLN A 326 15.82 -31.51 8.18
C GLN A 326 17.25 -31.00 8.03
N GLU A 327 18.09 -31.69 7.25
CA GLU A 327 19.47 -31.30 6.97
C GLU A 327 19.52 -30.07 6.05
N TYR A 328 18.71 -30.06 4.99
CA TYR A 328 18.69 -28.95 4.04
C TYR A 328 18.23 -27.64 4.70
N TYR A 329 17.21 -27.69 5.55
CA TYR A 329 16.70 -26.51 6.28
C TYR A 329 17.30 -26.35 7.67
N ALA A 330 18.41 -27.02 8.00
CA ALA A 330 19.08 -26.89 9.30
C ALA A 330 19.46 -25.43 9.58
N ALA A 331 19.04 -24.91 10.73
CA ALA A 331 19.41 -23.59 11.19
C ALA A 331 20.61 -23.70 12.13
N PRO A 332 21.72 -23.00 11.88
CA PRO A 332 22.85 -23.00 12.81
C PRO A 332 22.47 -22.28 14.11
N ASP A 333 22.93 -22.83 15.24
CA ASP A 333 22.65 -22.34 16.60
C ASP A 333 23.36 -20.99 16.90
N ASP A 334 24.36 -20.61 16.10
CA ASP A 334 25.19 -19.43 16.33
C ASP A 334 24.60 -18.18 15.68
N VAL A 335 23.63 -17.55 16.36
CA VAL A 335 23.32 -16.15 16.08
C VAL A 335 23.03 -15.40 17.37
N ASP A 336 23.70 -14.26 17.54
CA ASP A 336 23.44 -13.21 18.57
C ASP A 336 22.04 -12.56 18.47
N LEU A 337 21.09 -13.25 17.83
CA LEU A 337 19.66 -12.95 17.71
C LEU A 337 19.00 -12.93 19.09
N ALA A 338 19.38 -13.86 19.97
CA ALA A 338 18.84 -13.94 21.32
C ALA A 338 19.06 -12.66 22.10
N LYS A 339 20.16 -11.91 21.91
CA LYS A 339 20.35 -10.59 22.54
C LYS A 339 19.51 -9.49 21.89
N ALA A 340 19.32 -9.53 20.56
CA ALA A 340 18.60 -8.51 19.80
C ALA A 340 17.13 -8.32 20.22
N PHE A 341 16.48 -9.37 20.74
CA PHE A 341 15.12 -9.29 21.29
C PHE A 341 15.04 -8.58 22.66
N GLY A 342 16.16 -8.26 23.31
CA GLY A 342 16.25 -7.75 24.70
C GLY A 342 16.07 -6.24 24.81
N ASP A 343 16.49 -5.51 23.78
CA ASP A 343 16.65 -4.06 23.80
C ASP A 343 15.34 -3.27 23.60
N GLY A 344 14.17 -3.93 23.55
CA GLY A 344 12.90 -3.26 23.25
C GLY A 344 12.81 -2.68 21.82
N ARG A 345 13.71 -3.09 20.91
CA ARG A 345 13.71 -2.65 19.50
C ARG A 345 12.55 -3.31 18.75
N ALA A 346 11.78 -2.49 18.03
CA ALA A 346 10.69 -2.95 17.14
C ALA A 346 11.19 -3.68 15.88
N THR A 347 12.49 -3.58 15.57
CA THR A 347 13.11 -4.24 14.42
C THR A 347 14.40 -4.92 14.86
N ILE A 348 14.57 -6.17 14.43
CA ILE A 348 15.79 -6.97 14.57
C ILE A 348 16.44 -7.19 13.20
N ALA A 349 17.78 -7.25 13.17
CA ALA A 349 18.54 -7.55 11.96
C ALA A 349 19.74 -8.42 12.32
N TRP A 350 20.04 -9.41 11.48
CA TRP A 350 21.13 -10.36 11.70
C TRP A 350 21.71 -10.84 10.37
N ARG A 351 22.85 -11.51 10.44
CA ARG A 351 23.48 -12.10 9.26
C ARG A 351 22.75 -13.38 8.90
N SER A 352 22.25 -13.46 7.66
CA SER A 352 21.67 -14.68 7.14
C SER A 352 22.76 -15.75 6.94
N PRO A 353 22.52 -17.02 7.27
CA PRO A 353 23.50 -18.09 7.09
C PRO A 353 23.76 -18.40 5.61
N ILE A 354 22.82 -18.08 4.72
CA ILE A 354 23.00 -18.24 3.27
C ILE A 354 23.60 -16.96 2.69
N LYS A 355 24.81 -17.10 2.14
CA LYS A 355 25.54 -16.00 1.50
C LYS A 355 25.25 -15.98 0.01
N THR A 356 24.66 -14.89 -0.45
CA THR A 356 24.40 -14.61 -1.86
C THR A 356 25.38 -13.56 -2.40
N GLN A 357 25.41 -13.39 -3.73
CA GLN A 357 26.13 -12.30 -4.38
C GLN A 357 25.54 -10.91 -4.06
N PHE A 358 24.36 -10.83 -3.43
CA PHE A 358 23.67 -9.60 -3.12
C PHE A 358 23.81 -9.25 -1.63
N PRO A 359 24.68 -8.29 -1.24
CA PRO A 359 24.92 -7.99 0.17
C PRO A 359 23.67 -7.60 0.95
N ALA A 360 22.72 -6.90 0.31
CA ALA A 360 21.45 -6.54 0.91
C ALA A 360 20.61 -7.77 1.32
N ASN A 361 20.70 -8.86 0.55
CA ASN A 361 19.97 -10.09 0.85
C ASN A 361 20.65 -10.93 1.94
N ASN A 362 21.93 -10.68 2.24
CA ASN A 362 22.67 -11.42 3.26
C ASN A 362 22.44 -10.89 4.69
N ILE A 363 21.65 -9.82 4.83
CA ILE A 363 21.22 -9.27 6.11
C ILE A 363 19.72 -9.51 6.26
N ALA A 364 19.37 -10.50 7.09
CA ALA A 364 18.00 -10.79 7.45
C ALA A 364 17.45 -9.71 8.38
N ARG A 365 16.14 -9.47 8.30
CA ARG A 365 15.44 -8.47 9.10
C ARG A 365 14.04 -8.95 9.44
N ALA A 366 13.61 -8.70 10.67
CA ALA A 366 12.23 -8.86 11.08
C ALA A 366 11.77 -7.64 11.87
N ASP A 367 10.50 -7.29 11.71
CA ASP A 367 9.83 -6.35 12.61
C ASP A 367 9.06 -7.17 13.65
N PHE A 368 9.39 -6.95 14.93
CA PHE A 368 8.86 -7.71 16.05
C PHE A 368 7.92 -6.84 16.89
N PHE A 369 6.66 -7.24 16.94
CA PHE A 369 5.57 -6.54 17.61
C PHE A 369 5.23 -7.29 18.89
N ARG A 370 5.66 -6.72 20.01
CA ARG A 370 5.50 -7.32 21.34
C ARG A 370 4.10 -7.07 21.89
N CYS A 371 3.48 -8.12 22.40
CA CYS A 371 2.26 -7.99 23.20
C CYS A 371 2.60 -7.61 24.66
N ALA A 372 1.57 -7.33 25.46
CA ALA A 372 1.71 -6.95 26.86
C ALA A 372 2.33 -8.05 27.75
N GLN A 373 2.22 -9.33 27.34
CA GLN A 373 2.69 -10.47 28.12
C GLN A 373 4.22 -10.68 28.03
N GLY A 374 4.91 -10.03 27.09
CA GLY A 374 6.36 -10.11 26.96
C GLY A 374 6.85 -11.15 25.94
N THR A 375 8.14 -11.44 25.92
CA THR A 375 8.78 -12.28 24.88
C THR A 375 8.56 -13.79 25.06
N ASN A 376 8.03 -14.22 26.19
CA ASN A 376 7.62 -15.60 26.47
C ASN A 376 6.21 -15.92 25.95
N ALA A 377 5.43 -14.90 25.55
CA ALA A 377 4.10 -15.06 24.99
C ALA A 377 4.15 -15.76 23.61
N PRO A 378 3.06 -16.47 23.21
CA PRO A 378 3.01 -17.17 21.93
C PRO A 378 3.28 -16.20 20.77
N THR A 379 3.98 -16.67 19.73
CA THR A 379 4.42 -15.80 18.63
C THR A 379 3.87 -16.25 17.29
N VAL A 380 3.19 -15.35 16.56
CA VAL A 380 2.78 -15.59 15.18
C VAL A 380 3.79 -15.03 14.18
N PHE A 381 4.18 -15.83 13.20
CA PHE A 381 4.99 -15.39 12.06
C PHE A 381 4.09 -14.94 10.91
N LEU A 382 4.34 -13.72 10.43
CA LEU A 382 3.62 -13.12 9.30
C LEU A 382 4.50 -13.22 8.05
N LEU A 383 4.22 -14.21 7.19
CA LEU A 383 4.99 -14.47 5.97
C LEU A 383 4.25 -13.94 4.73
N HIS A 384 4.79 -12.89 4.12
CA HIS A 384 4.09 -12.13 3.09
C HIS A 384 4.16 -12.76 1.69
N ALA A 385 3.25 -12.33 0.80
CA ALA A 385 3.24 -12.73 -0.60
C ALA A 385 4.42 -12.16 -1.42
N LEU A 386 4.65 -12.76 -2.60
CA LEU A 386 5.62 -12.25 -3.60
C LEU A 386 5.24 -10.83 -4.02
N MET A 387 6.24 -9.98 -4.29
CA MET A 387 6.03 -8.58 -4.71
C MET A 387 5.32 -7.70 -3.67
N SER A 388 5.12 -8.14 -2.41
CA SER A 388 4.38 -7.36 -1.40
C SER A 388 4.99 -5.97 -1.17
N THR A 389 4.28 -4.90 -1.54
CA THR A 389 4.82 -3.52 -1.54
C THR A 389 4.44 -2.69 -0.32
N SER A 390 3.65 -3.21 0.62
CA SER A 390 3.16 -2.45 1.79
C SER A 390 3.27 -3.21 3.10
N PRO A 391 4.06 -2.72 4.07
CA PRO A 391 4.11 -3.28 5.42
C PRO A 391 2.87 -2.88 6.27
N ILE A 392 2.08 -1.90 5.81
CA ILE A 392 0.98 -1.31 6.61
C ILE A 392 -0.11 -2.34 6.95
N GLY A 393 -0.47 -3.20 6.00
CA GLY A 393 -1.46 -4.26 6.24
C GLY A 393 -0.99 -5.24 7.32
N HIS A 394 0.28 -5.63 7.26
CA HIS A 394 0.89 -6.56 8.21
C HIS A 394 0.99 -5.98 9.63
N ARG A 395 1.28 -4.67 9.76
CA ARG A 395 1.26 -4.00 11.06
C ARG A 395 -0.13 -4.04 11.73
N ARG A 396 -1.21 -3.84 10.97
CA ARG A 396 -2.58 -3.94 11.52
C ARG A 396 -2.90 -5.33 12.04
N TYR A 397 -2.47 -6.37 11.31
CA TYR A 397 -2.61 -7.74 11.79
C TYR A 397 -1.73 -7.99 13.01
N ALA A 398 -0.50 -7.49 13.04
CA ALA A 398 0.36 -7.58 14.22
C ALA A 398 -0.26 -6.94 15.47
N GLU A 399 -0.81 -5.73 15.36
CA GLU A 399 -1.56 -5.05 16.43
C GLU A 399 -2.75 -5.90 16.89
N TYR A 400 -3.50 -6.45 15.94
CA TYR A 400 -4.64 -7.32 16.20
C TYR A 400 -4.24 -8.61 16.96
N PHE A 401 -3.13 -9.25 16.60
CA PHE A 401 -2.61 -10.41 17.35
C PHE A 401 -2.08 -10.01 18.73
N ASN A 402 -1.48 -8.83 18.87
CA ASN A 402 -1.04 -8.32 20.17
C ASN A 402 -2.21 -8.12 21.15
N GLU A 403 -3.38 -7.69 20.66
CA GLU A 403 -4.60 -7.58 21.46
C GLU A 403 -5.10 -8.96 21.95
N LEU A 404 -4.83 -10.03 21.20
CA LEU A 404 -5.12 -11.41 21.61
C LEU A 404 -4.03 -12.03 22.51
N GLY A 405 -3.00 -11.27 22.89
CA GLY A 405 -1.90 -11.76 23.71
C GLY A 405 -0.78 -12.47 22.94
N TRP A 406 -0.82 -12.47 21.61
CA TRP A 406 0.24 -13.03 20.76
C TRP A 406 1.28 -11.97 20.38
N ASN A 407 2.56 -12.30 20.47
CA ASN A 407 3.60 -11.56 19.76
C ASN A 407 3.43 -11.77 18.25
N ALA A 408 3.80 -10.79 17.43
CA ALA A 408 3.80 -10.93 15.97
C ALA A 408 5.17 -10.62 15.38
N CYS A 409 5.65 -11.47 14.48
CA CYS A 409 6.95 -11.34 13.84
C CYS A 409 6.76 -11.23 12.32
N PHE A 410 6.99 -10.05 11.77
CA PHE A 410 6.93 -9.80 10.33
C PHE A 410 8.33 -9.96 9.73
N LEU A 411 8.54 -11.03 8.97
CA LEU A 411 9.84 -11.33 8.38
C LEU A 411 9.99 -10.69 7.00
N HIS A 412 11.10 -9.98 6.76
CA HIS A 412 11.47 -9.53 5.43
C HIS A 412 12.03 -10.72 4.64
N LEU A 413 11.17 -11.37 3.86
CA LEU A 413 11.55 -12.55 3.09
C LEU A 413 12.67 -12.23 2.08
N PRO A 414 13.48 -13.22 1.66
CA PRO A 414 14.59 -13.01 0.73
C PRO A 414 14.20 -12.19 -0.49
N TYR A 415 15.04 -11.21 -0.84
CA TYR A 415 14.86 -10.24 -1.91
C TYR A 415 13.69 -9.26 -1.77
N HIS A 416 13.06 -9.16 -0.59
CA HIS A 416 11.96 -8.22 -0.31
C HIS A 416 12.34 -7.16 0.75
N PHE A 417 11.61 -6.04 0.76
CA PHE A 417 11.72 -4.91 1.68
C PHE A 417 13.16 -4.40 1.88
N SER A 418 13.76 -4.62 3.05
CA SER A 418 15.13 -4.18 3.33
C SER A 418 16.19 -4.97 2.57
N ARG A 419 15.80 -6.08 1.93
CA ARG A 419 16.69 -7.04 1.28
C ARG A 419 16.72 -6.90 -0.23
N VAL A 420 15.99 -5.92 -0.76
CA VAL A 420 15.95 -5.64 -2.20
C VAL A 420 17.32 -5.16 -2.67
N PRO A 421 17.99 -5.88 -3.59
CA PRO A 421 19.27 -5.42 -4.12
C PRO A 421 19.10 -4.16 -4.98
N ARG A 422 20.13 -3.30 -5.02
CA ARG A 422 20.08 -2.07 -5.82
C ARG A 422 19.82 -2.42 -7.30
N GLY A 423 18.88 -1.70 -7.91
CA GLY A 423 18.52 -1.89 -9.32
C GLY A 423 17.39 -2.90 -9.58
N TYR A 424 16.90 -3.57 -8.55
CA TYR A 424 15.80 -4.53 -8.63
C TYR A 424 14.55 -4.03 -7.89
N TRP A 425 13.41 -4.62 -8.21
CA TRP A 425 12.15 -4.41 -7.54
C TRP A 425 11.98 -5.39 -6.38
N ASN A 426 11.08 -5.01 -5.47
CA ASN A 426 10.76 -5.81 -4.30
C ASN A 426 10.29 -7.21 -4.68
N GLY A 427 11.06 -8.25 -4.33
CA GLY A 427 10.79 -9.66 -4.63
C GLY A 427 11.19 -10.13 -6.02
N GLU A 428 11.78 -9.26 -6.86
CA GLU A 428 11.98 -9.54 -8.31
C GLU A 428 12.86 -10.78 -8.50
N LEU A 429 13.87 -10.92 -7.65
CA LEU A 429 14.85 -12.00 -7.70
C LEU A 429 14.42 -13.28 -6.97
N ALA A 430 13.30 -13.26 -6.22
CA ALA A 430 12.86 -14.40 -5.43
C ALA A 430 12.34 -15.56 -6.28
N ILE A 431 11.74 -15.26 -7.43
CA ILE A 431 11.27 -16.25 -8.42
C ILE A 431 11.72 -15.80 -9.79
N THR A 432 12.62 -16.53 -10.42
CA THR A 432 13.16 -16.27 -11.77
C THR A 432 13.51 -17.54 -12.54
N CYS A 433 14.15 -17.44 -13.71
CA CYS A 433 14.72 -18.60 -14.42
C CYS A 433 16.02 -19.15 -13.78
N ASP A 434 16.57 -18.49 -12.76
CA ASP A 434 17.64 -19.03 -11.92
C ASP A 434 17.01 -19.90 -10.82
N LEU A 435 16.79 -21.18 -11.12
CA LEU A 435 16.09 -22.08 -10.21
C LEU A 435 16.89 -22.39 -8.95
N ILE A 436 18.22 -22.37 -9.03
CA ILE A 436 19.11 -22.53 -7.87
C ILE A 436 18.87 -21.37 -6.90
N ARG A 437 18.88 -20.12 -7.39
CA ARG A 437 18.57 -18.96 -6.54
C ARG A 437 17.17 -19.02 -5.94
N ASN A 438 16.17 -19.49 -6.69
CA ASN A 438 14.83 -19.64 -6.15
C ASN A 438 14.81 -20.65 -4.98
N ALA A 439 15.46 -21.82 -5.16
CA ALA A 439 15.55 -22.86 -4.14
C ALA A 439 16.31 -22.40 -2.89
N GLU A 440 17.45 -21.74 -3.07
CA GLU A 440 18.25 -21.17 -1.98
C GLU A 440 17.54 -19.99 -1.29
N GLY A 441 16.73 -19.20 -2.02
CA GLY A 441 15.88 -18.18 -1.44
C GLY A 441 14.79 -18.76 -0.53
N LEU A 442 14.17 -19.87 -0.91
CA LEU A 442 13.20 -20.56 -0.06
C LEU A 442 13.88 -21.17 1.17
N ARG A 443 15.03 -21.82 0.96
CA ARG A 443 15.90 -22.35 2.02
C ARG A 443 16.25 -21.29 3.04
N GLN A 444 16.69 -20.13 2.56
CA GLN A 444 17.02 -18.97 3.37
C GLN A 444 15.83 -18.49 4.19
N GLY A 445 14.64 -18.37 3.59
CA GLY A 445 13.44 -17.98 4.30
C GLY A 445 13.06 -18.94 5.43
N VAL A 446 13.10 -20.26 5.18
CA VAL A 446 12.79 -21.28 6.20
C VAL A 446 13.82 -21.23 7.33
N ILE A 447 15.11 -21.26 7.01
CA ILE A 447 16.19 -21.24 8.02
C ILE A 447 16.08 -19.99 8.91
N GLU A 448 15.79 -18.82 8.35
CA GLU A 448 15.68 -17.59 9.11
C GLU A 448 14.47 -17.59 10.05
N VAL A 449 13.34 -18.18 9.66
CA VAL A 449 12.21 -18.38 10.58
C VAL A 449 12.64 -19.29 11.73
N ARG A 450 13.32 -20.40 11.43
CA ARG A 450 13.82 -21.34 12.44
C ARG A 450 14.82 -20.70 13.41
N GLN A 451 15.70 -19.83 12.91
CA GLN A 451 16.63 -19.05 13.76
C GLN A 451 15.87 -18.14 14.74
N VAL A 452 14.82 -17.46 14.27
CA VAL A 452 13.98 -16.63 15.15
C VAL A 452 13.22 -17.49 16.16
N MET A 453 12.67 -18.64 15.74
CA MET A 453 12.02 -19.59 16.65
C MET A 453 13.01 -20.06 17.74
N GLY A 454 14.23 -20.43 17.38
CA GLY A 454 15.29 -20.81 18.31
C GLY A 454 15.58 -19.71 19.35
N ALA A 455 15.81 -18.48 18.89
CA ALA A 455 16.06 -17.33 19.77
C ALA A 455 14.88 -17.01 20.71
N LEU A 456 13.63 -17.23 20.25
CA LEU A 456 12.45 -17.05 21.08
C LEU A 456 12.24 -18.21 22.08
N ARG A 457 12.62 -19.44 21.71
CA ARG A 457 12.60 -20.60 22.61
C ARG A 457 13.55 -20.42 23.80
N GLU A 458 14.74 -19.86 23.56
CA GLU A 458 15.68 -19.49 24.63
C GLU A 458 15.10 -18.45 25.60
N ARG A 459 14.13 -17.66 25.15
CA ARG A 459 13.42 -16.64 25.94
C ARG A 459 12.11 -17.13 26.54
N GLY A 460 11.84 -18.43 26.46
CA GLY A 460 10.69 -19.07 27.09
C GLY A 460 9.43 -19.13 26.23
N CYS A 461 9.44 -18.67 24.97
CA CYS A 461 8.32 -18.88 24.04
C CYS A 461 8.26 -20.36 23.65
N ARG A 462 7.11 -21.01 23.86
CA ARG A 462 6.91 -22.44 23.57
C ARG A 462 5.85 -22.71 22.50
N GLU A 463 5.15 -21.68 22.05
CA GLU A 463 4.05 -21.81 21.11
C GLU A 463 4.20 -20.83 19.95
N PHE A 464 4.07 -21.35 18.73
CA PHE A 464 4.30 -20.59 17.50
C PHE A 464 3.13 -20.76 16.53
N GLY A 465 2.70 -19.67 15.93
CA GLY A 465 1.70 -19.66 14.87
C GLY A 465 2.32 -19.23 13.54
N VAL A 466 1.80 -19.71 12.42
CA VAL A 466 2.24 -19.27 11.08
C VAL A 466 1.03 -18.75 10.31
N LEU A 467 1.14 -17.51 9.83
CA LEU A 467 0.16 -16.87 8.98
C LEU A 467 0.85 -16.45 7.68
N ALA A 468 0.60 -17.20 6.61
CA ALA A 468 1.47 -17.18 5.44
C ALA A 468 0.69 -17.13 4.13
N THR A 469 1.01 -16.17 3.26
CA THR A 469 0.29 -15.95 1.99
C THR A 469 1.18 -16.18 0.77
N SER A 470 0.68 -16.92 -0.22
CA SER A 470 1.32 -17.12 -1.54
C SER A 470 2.77 -17.61 -1.41
N TYR A 471 3.78 -16.82 -1.82
CA TYR A 471 5.19 -17.14 -1.61
C TYR A 471 5.57 -17.35 -0.14
N GLY A 472 5.05 -16.53 0.77
CA GLY A 472 5.17 -16.78 2.20
C GLY A 472 4.49 -18.08 2.60
N GLY A 473 3.34 -18.41 2.00
CA GLY A 473 2.63 -19.69 2.17
C GLY A 473 3.46 -20.91 1.72
N TRP A 474 4.27 -20.77 0.67
CA TRP A 474 5.23 -21.79 0.26
C TRP A 474 6.29 -22.00 1.35
N ILE A 475 6.90 -20.92 1.85
CA ILE A 475 7.87 -20.99 2.97
C ILE A 475 7.22 -21.57 4.23
N GLY A 476 5.99 -21.17 4.56
CA GLY A 476 5.23 -21.69 5.70
C GLY A 476 4.94 -23.19 5.59
N ALA A 477 4.60 -23.67 4.38
CA ALA A 477 4.41 -25.10 4.13
C ALA A 477 5.72 -25.89 4.28
N LEU A 478 6.83 -25.35 3.78
CA LEU A 478 8.16 -25.95 3.95
C LEU A 478 8.60 -25.96 5.42
N LEU A 479 8.30 -24.89 6.16
CA LEU A 479 8.56 -24.81 7.60
C LEU A 479 7.79 -25.88 8.38
N ALA A 480 6.52 -26.12 8.04
CA ALA A 480 5.71 -27.16 8.67
C ALA A 480 6.29 -28.57 8.47
N MET A 481 7.10 -28.80 7.43
CA MET A 481 7.80 -30.07 7.21
C MET A 481 9.02 -30.25 8.11
N VAL A 482 9.48 -29.21 8.80
CA VAL A 482 10.70 -29.24 9.61
C VAL A 482 10.53 -28.80 11.07
N GLU A 483 9.38 -28.24 11.43
CA GLU A 483 9.05 -27.79 12.79
C GLU A 483 7.82 -28.50 13.36
N ARG A 484 7.85 -28.82 14.67
CA ARG A 484 6.82 -29.63 15.37
C ARG A 484 5.90 -28.81 16.28
N ASP A 485 6.40 -27.72 16.83
CA ASP A 485 5.77 -26.91 17.89
C ASP A 485 4.90 -25.76 17.34
N LEU A 486 4.38 -25.94 16.12
CA LEU A 486 3.43 -25.00 15.52
C LEU A 486 2.04 -25.25 16.11
N GLY A 487 1.48 -24.26 16.81
CA GLY A 487 0.11 -24.23 17.37
C GLY A 487 -0.95 -24.13 16.27
N PHE A 488 -0.68 -23.35 15.22
CA PHE A 488 -1.46 -23.35 13.98
C PHE A 488 -0.59 -22.99 12.77
N VAL A 489 -0.99 -23.46 11.60
CA VAL A 489 -0.35 -23.15 10.31
C VAL A 489 -1.42 -22.77 9.29
N ALA A 490 -1.61 -21.48 9.09
CA ALA A 490 -2.59 -20.92 8.17
C ALA A 490 -1.92 -20.52 6.84
N LEU A 491 -2.18 -21.31 5.80
CA LEU A 491 -1.57 -21.20 4.48
C LEU A 491 -2.60 -20.69 3.46
N MET A 492 -2.44 -19.45 3.01
CA MET A 492 -3.34 -18.76 2.10
C MET A 492 -2.79 -18.74 0.69
N ALA A 493 -3.52 -19.35 -0.25
CA ALA A 493 -3.11 -19.54 -1.65
C ALA A 493 -1.63 -19.98 -1.81
N PRO A 494 -1.14 -20.98 -1.03
CA PRO A 494 0.27 -21.35 -1.05
C PRO A 494 0.65 -22.01 -2.37
N ILE A 495 1.90 -21.81 -2.81
CA ILE A 495 2.49 -22.60 -3.88
C ILE A 495 2.98 -23.92 -3.29
N VAL A 496 2.27 -25.00 -3.57
CA VAL A 496 2.50 -26.33 -2.96
C VAL A 496 2.99 -27.38 -3.95
N ASN A 497 2.80 -27.15 -5.25
CA ASN A 497 3.27 -28.00 -6.33
C ASN A 497 4.15 -27.20 -7.29
N ILE A 498 5.47 -27.41 -7.20
CA ILE A 498 6.46 -26.61 -7.94
C ILE A 498 6.55 -27.06 -9.38
N GLU A 499 6.29 -28.33 -9.64
CA GLU A 499 6.15 -28.88 -10.98
C GLU A 499 5.09 -28.10 -11.76
N HIS A 500 3.89 -27.98 -11.18
CA HIS A 500 2.81 -27.20 -11.78
C HIS A 500 3.20 -25.71 -11.91
N ALA A 501 3.79 -25.12 -10.87
CA ALA A 501 4.16 -23.71 -10.87
C ALA A 501 5.17 -23.35 -11.98
N ILE A 502 6.13 -24.22 -12.27
CA ILE A 502 7.12 -23.99 -13.33
C ILE A 502 6.56 -24.42 -14.70
N TRP A 503 6.05 -25.66 -14.80
CA TRP A 503 5.80 -26.30 -16.09
C TRP A 503 4.41 -26.05 -16.68
N ALA A 504 3.40 -25.85 -15.83
CA ALA A 504 2.02 -25.65 -16.27
C ALA A 504 1.55 -24.19 -16.16
N SER A 505 1.99 -23.46 -15.12
CA SER A 505 1.45 -22.13 -14.82
C SER A 505 1.65 -21.12 -15.97
N PRO A 506 0.63 -20.33 -16.34
CA PRO A 506 0.79 -19.24 -17.30
C PRO A 506 1.81 -18.17 -16.86
N ALA A 507 2.00 -17.99 -15.55
CA ALA A 507 2.93 -17.01 -14.98
C ALA A 507 4.41 -17.33 -15.25
N ALA A 508 4.73 -18.62 -15.47
CA ALA A 508 6.10 -19.10 -15.66
C ALA A 508 6.50 -19.27 -17.14
N ARG A 509 5.70 -18.79 -18.10
CA ARG A 509 5.96 -19.00 -19.54
C ARG A 509 7.37 -18.57 -19.98
N LEU A 510 7.84 -17.39 -19.58
CA LEU A 510 9.20 -16.96 -19.91
C LEU A 510 10.27 -17.73 -19.13
N ILE A 511 10.02 -18.09 -17.87
CA ILE A 511 10.92 -18.93 -17.08
C ILE A 511 11.16 -20.24 -17.84
N ARG A 512 10.08 -20.94 -18.23
CA ARG A 512 10.17 -22.18 -19.02
C ARG A 512 10.97 -22.01 -20.30
N ARG A 513 10.72 -20.92 -21.04
CA ARG A 513 11.41 -20.66 -22.30
C ARG A 513 12.92 -20.59 -22.11
N GLU A 514 13.39 -19.92 -21.06
CA GLU A 514 14.82 -19.81 -20.79
C GLU A 514 15.40 -21.13 -20.23
N LEU A 515 14.63 -21.89 -19.45
CA LEU A 515 15.04 -23.24 -19.02
C LEU A 515 15.22 -24.21 -20.20
N HIS A 516 14.29 -24.19 -21.17
CA HIS A 516 14.44 -24.97 -22.40
C HIS A 516 15.68 -24.55 -23.20
N ARG A 517 15.97 -23.24 -23.30
CA ARG A 517 17.20 -22.75 -23.95
C ARG A 517 18.48 -23.18 -23.25
N ALA A 518 18.42 -23.32 -21.93
CA ALA A 518 19.53 -23.82 -21.13
C ALA A 518 19.62 -25.35 -21.12
N ASN A 519 18.74 -26.07 -21.84
CA ASN A 519 18.59 -27.53 -21.79
C ASN A 519 18.36 -28.07 -20.36
N ILE A 520 17.62 -27.32 -19.53
CA ILE A 520 17.19 -27.73 -18.20
C ILE A 520 15.78 -28.33 -18.33
N GLU A 521 15.72 -29.66 -18.20
CA GLU A 521 14.49 -30.43 -18.33
C GLU A 521 13.77 -30.59 -17.00
N GLN A 522 12.47 -30.86 -17.07
CA GLN A 522 11.65 -31.13 -15.88
C GLN A 522 12.20 -32.28 -15.03
N SER A 523 12.68 -33.36 -15.66
CA SER A 523 13.28 -34.53 -15.01
C SER A 523 14.47 -34.16 -14.11
N LEU A 524 15.32 -33.24 -14.58
CA LEU A 524 16.47 -32.74 -13.83
C LEU A 524 16.04 -31.94 -12.60
N VAL A 525 15.06 -31.04 -12.76
CA VAL A 525 14.56 -30.21 -11.64
C VAL A 525 13.76 -31.06 -10.64
N ALA A 526 13.05 -32.09 -11.11
CA ALA A 526 12.18 -32.93 -10.28
C ALA A 526 12.94 -33.67 -9.17
N ARG A 527 14.22 -33.95 -9.38
CA ARG A 527 15.14 -34.54 -8.40
C ARG A 527 15.34 -33.66 -7.14
N HIS A 528 14.98 -32.38 -7.18
CA HIS A 528 14.99 -31.48 -6.02
C HIS A 528 13.62 -31.33 -5.33
N PHE A 529 12.53 -31.85 -5.93
CA PHE A 529 11.17 -31.58 -5.44
C PHE A 529 10.90 -32.14 -4.04
N HIS A 530 11.63 -33.16 -3.58
CA HIS A 530 11.54 -33.63 -2.19
C HIS A 530 11.94 -32.55 -1.17
N LEU A 531 12.74 -31.56 -1.56
CA LEU A 531 13.11 -30.44 -0.69
C LEU A 531 12.26 -29.20 -0.92
N SER A 532 11.94 -28.87 -2.17
CA SER A 532 11.28 -27.60 -2.51
C SER A 532 9.77 -27.68 -2.69
N SER A 533 9.17 -28.86 -2.85
CA SER A 533 7.75 -29.02 -3.19
C SER A 533 6.97 -29.65 -2.03
N PRO A 534 6.16 -28.87 -1.29
CA PRO A 534 5.38 -29.38 -0.16
C PRO A 534 4.52 -30.60 -0.50
N LEU A 535 4.00 -30.71 -1.73
CA LEU A 535 3.21 -31.85 -2.19
C LEU A 535 3.96 -33.18 -2.11
N HIS A 536 5.29 -33.20 -2.07
CA HIS A 536 6.08 -34.43 -1.96
C HIS A 536 6.27 -34.89 -0.51
N ASN A 537 5.90 -34.07 0.47
CA ASN A 537 6.22 -34.29 1.88
C ASN A 537 4.99 -34.34 2.79
N GLN A 538 5.23 -34.62 4.07
CA GLN A 538 4.27 -34.53 5.16
C GLN A 538 4.74 -33.46 6.16
N PRO A 539 3.82 -32.75 6.84
CA PRO A 539 4.20 -31.85 7.90
C PRO A 539 4.64 -32.67 9.12
N LEU A 540 5.58 -32.11 9.89
CA LEU A 540 5.98 -32.66 11.19
C LEU A 540 5.05 -32.20 12.33
N CYS A 541 4.39 -31.05 12.17
CA CYS A 541 3.33 -30.64 13.07
C CYS A 541 2.05 -31.46 12.82
N ASP A 542 1.16 -31.48 13.81
CA ASP A 542 -0.15 -32.12 13.65
C ASP A 542 -0.92 -31.49 12.48
N CYS A 543 -1.38 -32.32 11.54
CA CYS A 543 -2.15 -31.87 10.38
C CYS A 543 -3.45 -31.15 10.78
N ALA A 544 -4.04 -31.49 11.94
CA ALA A 544 -5.23 -30.80 12.45
C ALA A 544 -4.98 -29.29 12.68
N ARG A 545 -3.73 -28.89 12.92
CA ARG A 545 -3.31 -27.50 13.11
C ARG A 545 -3.11 -26.74 11.80
N VAL A 546 -3.17 -27.43 10.66
CA VAL A 546 -2.99 -26.82 9.34
C VAL A 546 -4.34 -26.41 8.76
N LEU A 547 -4.43 -25.14 8.36
CA LEU A 547 -5.57 -24.56 7.66
C LEU A 547 -5.11 -24.03 6.30
N PHE A 548 -5.58 -24.64 5.23
CA PHE A 548 -5.44 -24.13 3.88
C PHE A 548 -6.58 -23.17 3.55
N ALA A 549 -6.28 -22.06 2.89
CA ALA A 549 -7.27 -21.19 2.29
C ALA A 549 -7.02 -21.05 0.79
N SER A 550 -8.02 -21.39 -0.02
CA SER A 550 -7.94 -21.41 -1.49
C SER A 550 -8.92 -20.44 -2.12
N GLY A 551 -8.51 -19.76 -3.18
CA GLY A 551 -9.39 -18.98 -4.03
C GLY A 551 -10.08 -19.88 -5.06
N GLU A 552 -11.41 -19.79 -5.19
CA GLU A 552 -12.18 -20.54 -6.21
C GLU A 552 -11.79 -20.18 -7.65
N PHE A 553 -11.27 -18.97 -7.85
CA PHE A 553 -10.91 -18.44 -9.17
C PHE A 553 -9.40 -18.21 -9.32
N ASP A 554 -8.61 -18.77 -8.42
CA ASP A 554 -7.15 -18.63 -8.41
C ASP A 554 -6.53 -19.40 -9.58
N SER A 555 -5.78 -18.70 -10.43
CA SER A 555 -5.04 -19.30 -11.55
C SER A 555 -3.52 -19.37 -11.35
N ILE A 556 -3.02 -18.89 -10.22
CA ILE A 556 -1.59 -18.92 -9.85
C ILE A 556 -1.32 -20.09 -8.90
N ALA A 557 -2.16 -20.26 -7.89
CA ALA A 557 -2.19 -21.40 -6.99
C ALA A 557 -3.57 -22.08 -7.11
N PRO A 558 -3.81 -22.89 -8.16
CA PRO A 558 -5.13 -23.42 -8.44
C PRO A 558 -5.66 -24.25 -7.28
N ALA A 559 -6.97 -24.15 -7.02
CA ALA A 559 -7.63 -24.87 -5.92
C ALA A 559 -7.37 -26.37 -5.95
N GLU A 560 -7.30 -26.95 -7.16
CA GLU A 560 -6.98 -28.36 -7.39
C GLU A 560 -5.63 -28.78 -6.78
N GLN A 561 -4.62 -27.90 -6.83
CA GLN A 561 -3.30 -28.16 -6.25
C GLN A 561 -3.34 -28.10 -4.72
N ILE A 562 -4.12 -27.17 -4.16
CA ILE A 562 -4.32 -27.04 -2.72
C ILE A 562 -5.13 -28.24 -2.18
N GLU A 563 -6.12 -28.70 -2.92
CA GLU A 563 -6.88 -29.92 -2.62
C GLU A 563 -6.03 -31.19 -2.71
N ALA A 564 -5.06 -31.23 -3.63
CA ALA A 564 -4.12 -32.35 -3.72
C ALA A 564 -3.23 -32.47 -2.47
N ILE A 565 -2.66 -31.35 -2.00
CA ILE A 565 -1.85 -31.39 -0.78
C ILE A 565 -2.71 -31.61 0.47
N GLN A 566 -3.90 -31.02 0.55
CA GLN A 566 -4.80 -31.23 1.70
C GLN A 566 -5.19 -32.71 1.85
N ARG A 567 -5.46 -33.41 0.74
CA ARG A 567 -5.70 -34.87 0.75
C ARG A 567 -4.49 -35.67 1.23
N LYS A 568 -3.28 -35.18 0.97
CA LYS A 568 -2.03 -35.82 1.43
C LYS A 568 -1.78 -35.53 2.91
N TRP A 569 -2.03 -34.31 3.36
CA TRP A 569 -1.91 -33.85 4.74
C TRP A 569 -3.23 -34.12 5.49
N ARG A 570 -3.57 -35.41 5.62
CA ARG A 570 -4.85 -35.86 6.16
C ARG A 570 -5.08 -35.31 7.58
N GLY A 571 -6.24 -34.69 7.80
CA GLY A 571 -6.59 -34.02 9.05
C GLY A 571 -6.52 -32.49 8.96
N SER A 572 -5.85 -31.94 7.93
CA SER A 572 -5.86 -30.50 7.66
C SER A 572 -7.18 -30.02 7.08
N GLU A 573 -7.51 -28.76 7.34
CA GLU A 573 -8.74 -28.12 6.89
C GLU A 573 -8.53 -27.30 5.61
N LEU A 574 -9.53 -27.23 4.74
CA LEU A 574 -9.55 -26.38 3.54
C LEU A 574 -10.74 -25.42 3.53
N LEU A 575 -10.44 -24.13 3.56
CA LEU A 575 -11.38 -23.04 3.37
C LEU A 575 -11.40 -22.59 1.91
N ARG A 576 -12.55 -22.70 1.24
CA ARG A 576 -12.75 -22.20 -0.13
C ARG A 576 -13.39 -20.82 -0.12
N ILE A 577 -12.79 -19.89 -0.84
CA ILE A 577 -13.17 -18.47 -0.81
C ILE A 577 -13.40 -17.99 -2.23
N ARG A 578 -14.51 -17.29 -2.45
CA ARG A 578 -14.94 -16.81 -3.78
C ARG A 578 -14.12 -15.61 -4.27
N GLN A 579 -12.83 -15.80 -4.47
CA GLN A 579 -11.88 -14.81 -4.98
C GLN A 579 -10.83 -15.46 -5.90
N GLY A 580 -10.06 -14.63 -6.61
CA GLY A 580 -8.82 -15.07 -7.29
C GLY A 580 -7.63 -15.19 -6.34
N HIS A 581 -6.42 -15.27 -6.88
CA HIS A 581 -5.19 -15.36 -6.08
C HIS A 581 -5.02 -14.17 -5.13
N PHE A 582 -5.45 -12.98 -5.59
CA PHE A 582 -5.33 -11.74 -4.85
C PHE A 582 -6.70 -11.27 -4.36
N GLY A 583 -6.78 -10.93 -3.07
CA GLY A 583 -7.99 -10.40 -2.45
C GLY A 583 -7.82 -10.19 -0.95
N TYR A 584 -8.66 -9.32 -0.37
CA TYR A 584 -8.65 -9.05 1.08
C TYR A 584 -9.51 -10.04 1.87
N TRP A 585 -10.36 -10.83 1.20
CA TRP A 585 -11.28 -11.77 1.84
C TRP A 585 -10.53 -12.95 2.43
N MET A 586 -9.57 -13.51 1.69
CA MET A 586 -8.81 -14.67 2.14
C MET A 586 -8.20 -14.49 3.52
N MET A 587 -7.52 -13.37 3.74
CA MET A 587 -6.92 -13.10 5.04
C MET A 587 -7.96 -13.00 6.17
N ARG A 588 -9.09 -12.35 5.87
CA ARG A 588 -10.15 -12.11 6.85
C ARG A 588 -10.87 -13.40 7.24
N GLU A 589 -11.25 -14.21 6.26
CA GLU A 589 -11.94 -15.48 6.49
C GLU A 589 -11.02 -16.49 7.16
N THR A 590 -9.72 -16.51 6.81
CA THR A 590 -8.72 -17.34 7.50
C THR A 590 -8.62 -16.97 8.99
N ILE A 591 -8.52 -15.68 9.34
CA ILE A 591 -8.48 -15.26 10.76
C ILE A 591 -9.79 -15.59 11.47
N ALA A 592 -10.94 -15.37 10.83
CA ALA A 592 -12.24 -15.73 11.40
C ALA A 592 -12.29 -17.24 11.71
N ARG A 593 -11.81 -18.07 10.78
CA ARG A 593 -11.81 -19.52 10.96
C ARG A 593 -10.86 -20.01 12.04
N LEU A 594 -9.68 -19.40 12.18
CA LEU A 594 -8.76 -19.72 13.28
C LEU A 594 -9.39 -19.44 14.66
N LYS A 595 -10.19 -18.37 14.79
CA LYS A 595 -10.94 -18.12 16.04
C LYS A 595 -11.97 -19.19 16.32
N GLU A 596 -12.75 -19.59 15.30
CA GLU A 596 -13.78 -20.61 15.46
C GLU A 596 -13.21 -21.96 15.88
N ARG A 597 -11.97 -22.25 15.46
CA ARG A 597 -11.22 -23.44 15.86
C ARG A 597 -10.63 -23.35 17.28
N GLY A 598 -10.62 -22.16 17.87
CA GLY A 598 -9.96 -21.92 19.17
C GLY A 598 -8.44 -21.84 19.08
N ASP A 599 -7.87 -21.60 17.89
CA ASP A 599 -6.42 -21.46 17.72
C ASP A 599 -5.90 -20.07 18.15
N LEU A 600 -6.78 -19.08 18.35
CA LEU A 600 -6.46 -17.66 18.59
C LEU A 600 -7.04 -17.08 19.88
#